data_AF-A0A7S7YYF9-F1
#
_entry.id   AF-A0A7S7YYF9-F1
#
_cell.length_a   1.000
_cell.length_b   1.000
_cell.length_c   1.000
_cell.angle_alpha   90.00
_cell.angle_beta   90.00
_cell.angle_gamma   90.00
#
_symmetry.space_group_name_H-M   'P 1'
#
loop_
_entity.id
_entity.type
_entity.pdbx_description
1 polymer ?
#
loop_
_entity_poly.entity_id
_entity_poly.type
_entity_poly.pdbx_seq_one_letter_code
_entity_poly.pdbx_strand_id
1 'polypeptide(L)'
;MKIVTGLFVLVLIAATTGYLLYFRGQQVEVGFIPNAFQYCGKVITGADPEYSEIVDWLHSNTRGWMRDWNTQIAGATYHSSAFSVTVFPGCVSVSYKTDTGFLRFIKQINHNLSTSCDKLE
;
A
#
# COMPACT_ATOMS: atom_id res chain seq x y z
N MET A 1 43.12 -18.51 -9.46
CA MET A 1 42.79 -17.17 -8.92
C MET A 1 41.54 -16.57 -9.56
N LYS A 2 41.46 -16.41 -10.89
CA LYS A 2 40.30 -15.79 -11.59
C LYS A 2 38.93 -16.43 -11.29
N ILE A 3 38.87 -17.76 -11.18
CA ILE A 3 37.62 -18.50 -10.90
C ILE A 3 37.12 -18.24 -9.47
N VAL A 4 38.04 -18.21 -8.49
CA VAL A 4 37.71 -17.92 -7.09
C VAL A 4 37.25 -16.48 -6.92
N THR A 5 37.89 -15.53 -7.60
CA THR A 5 37.46 -14.13 -7.63
C THR A 5 36.08 -13.98 -8.27
N GLY A 6 35.80 -14.71 -9.36
CA GLY A 6 34.47 -14.72 -9.99
C GLY A 6 33.36 -15.26 -9.08
N LEU A 7 33.63 -16.33 -8.33
CA LEU A 7 32.70 -16.89 -7.35
C LEU A 7 32.41 -15.91 -6.21
N PHE A 8 33.44 -15.24 -5.68
CA PHE A 8 33.26 -14.22 -4.64
C PHE A 8 32.39 -13.05 -5.11
N VAL A 9 32.60 -12.58 -6.34
CA VAL A 9 31.79 -11.50 -6.92
C VAL A 9 30.32 -11.94 -7.10
N LEU A 10 30.08 -13.18 -7.54
CA LEU A 10 28.72 -13.73 -7.66
C LEU A 10 27.98 -13.81 -6.31
N VAL A 11 28.67 -14.28 -5.27
CA VAL A 11 28.11 -14.35 -3.91
C VAL A 11 27.80 -12.96 -3.38
N LEU A 12 28.69 -11.99 -3.60
CA LEU A 12 28.44 -10.58 -3.23
C LEU A 12 27.22 -10.04 -3.96
N ILE A 13 27.11 -10.20 -5.28
CA ILE A 13 25.94 -9.72 -6.05
C ILE A 13 24.64 -10.36 -5.54
N ALA A 14 24.63 -11.66 -5.28
CA ALA A 14 23.47 -12.36 -4.76
C ALA A 14 23.06 -11.83 -3.37
N ALA A 15 24.03 -11.63 -2.47
CA ALA A 15 23.79 -11.09 -1.14
C ALA A 15 23.26 -9.65 -1.20
N THR A 16 23.86 -8.77 -2.01
CA THR A 16 23.41 -7.38 -2.16
C THR A 16 22.03 -7.32 -2.79
N THR A 17 21.75 -8.15 -3.79
CA THR A 17 20.43 -8.20 -4.44
C THR A 17 19.37 -8.72 -3.47
N GLY A 18 19.65 -9.80 -2.74
CA GLY A 18 18.75 -10.32 -1.70
C GLY A 18 18.47 -9.29 -0.61
N TYR A 19 19.51 -8.60 -0.14
CA TYR A 19 19.38 -7.51 0.81
C TYR A 19 18.51 -6.36 0.27
N LEU A 20 18.81 -5.86 -0.93
CA LEU A 20 18.05 -4.76 -1.54
C LEU A 20 16.59 -5.13 -1.81
N LEU A 21 16.31 -6.38 -2.19
CA LEU A 21 14.94 -6.87 -2.39
C LEU A 21 14.18 -6.99 -1.07
N TYR A 22 14.84 -7.46 0.00
CA TYR A 22 14.25 -7.55 1.33
C TYR A 22 13.93 -6.16 1.91
N PHE A 23 14.83 -5.19 1.76
CA PHE A 23 14.66 -3.82 2.27
C PHE A 23 13.88 -2.89 1.34
N ARG A 24 13.42 -3.37 0.18
CA ARG A 24 12.65 -2.55 -0.77
C ARG A 24 11.26 -2.17 -0.25
N GLY A 25 10.76 -2.92 0.73
CA GLY A 25 9.47 -2.69 1.37
C GLY A 25 9.49 -1.46 2.27
N GLN A 26 8.79 -0.41 1.85
CA GLN A 26 8.52 0.78 2.66
C GLN A 26 7.42 0.48 3.68
N GLN A 27 7.41 1.28 4.75
CA GLN A 27 6.34 1.31 5.73
C GLN A 27 5.40 2.46 5.39
N VAL A 28 4.09 2.22 5.45
CA VAL A 28 3.09 3.29 5.34
C VAL A 28 2.74 3.85 6.71
N GLU A 29 2.51 5.16 6.77
CA GLU A 29 2.18 5.84 8.01
C GLU A 29 0.69 5.78 8.31
N VAL A 30 0.31 4.77 9.11
CA VAL A 30 -1.06 4.57 9.59
C VAL A 30 -1.50 5.64 10.58
N GLY A 31 -0.57 6.42 11.14
CA GLY A 31 -0.90 7.57 11.99
C GLY A 31 -1.59 8.72 11.24
N PHE A 32 -1.53 8.72 9.90
CA PHE A 32 -2.22 9.71 9.07
C PHE A 32 -3.62 9.27 8.62
N ILE A 33 -4.09 8.10 9.07
CA ILE A 33 -5.44 7.63 8.80
C ILE A 33 -6.44 8.63 9.42
N PRO A 34 -7.34 9.22 8.63
CA PRO A 34 -8.35 10.15 9.13
C PRO A 34 -9.47 9.38 9.87
N ASN A 35 -10.14 10.06 10.80
CA ASN A 35 -11.29 9.48 11.54
C ASN A 35 -12.55 9.23 10.68
N ALA A 36 -12.53 9.69 9.42
CA ALA A 36 -13.64 9.52 8.49
C ALA A 36 -13.12 9.46 7.04
N PHE A 37 -13.81 8.66 6.22
CA PHE A 37 -13.57 8.57 4.79
C PHE A 37 -14.84 8.89 4.01
N GLN A 38 -14.69 9.50 2.85
CA GLN A 38 -15.68 9.42 1.79
C GLN A 38 -15.47 8.10 1.05
N TYR A 39 -16.50 7.26 1.04
CA TYR A 39 -16.49 5.93 0.44
C TYR A 39 -17.84 5.69 -0.23
N CYS A 40 -17.82 5.36 -1.53
CA CYS A 40 -19.02 5.07 -2.33
C CYS A 40 -20.13 6.13 -2.19
N GLY A 41 -19.76 7.41 -2.18
CA GLY A 41 -20.69 8.54 -2.08
C GLY A 41 -21.20 8.85 -0.67
N LYS A 42 -20.81 8.07 0.35
CA LYS A 42 -21.17 8.29 1.76
C LYS A 42 -19.94 8.63 2.59
N VAL A 43 -20.16 9.27 3.73
CA VAL A 43 -19.11 9.45 4.75
C VAL A 43 -19.22 8.29 5.72
N ILE A 44 -18.12 7.55 5.88
CA ILE A 44 -17.99 6.45 6.84
C ILE A 44 -16.98 6.82 7.92
N THR A 45 -17.17 6.28 9.12
CA THR A 45 -16.43 6.59 10.35
C THR A 45 -16.15 5.31 11.14
N GLY A 46 -15.48 5.39 12.29
CA GLY A 46 -15.26 4.24 13.18
C GLY A 46 -16.50 3.49 13.65
N ALA A 47 -17.71 4.02 13.44
CA ALA A 47 -18.96 3.29 13.71
C ALA A 47 -19.36 2.34 12.56
N ASP A 48 -18.81 2.54 11.37
CA ASP A 48 -19.16 1.81 10.15
C ASP A 48 -18.23 0.60 9.94
N PRO A 49 -18.76 -0.57 9.55
CA PRO A 49 -17.97 -1.78 9.38
C PRO A 49 -16.92 -1.65 8.26
N GLU A 50 -17.24 -0.94 7.18
CA GLU A 50 -16.33 -0.71 6.05
C GLU A 50 -15.11 0.11 6.46
N TYR A 51 -15.30 1.09 7.35
CA TYR A 51 -14.19 1.88 7.89
C TYR A 51 -13.29 1.01 8.76
N SER A 52 -13.90 0.24 9.67
CA SER A 52 -13.15 -0.62 10.59
C SER A 52 -12.35 -1.66 9.83
N GLU A 53 -12.96 -2.29 8.81
CA GLU A 53 -12.30 -3.29 7.96
C GLU A 53 -11.05 -2.72 7.27
N ILE A 54 -11.16 -1.56 6.61
CA ILE A 54 -10.00 -1.00 5.89
C ILE A 54 -8.91 -0.51 6.84
N VAL A 55 -9.29 0.08 7.98
CA VAL A 55 -8.32 0.59 8.97
C VAL A 55 -7.57 -0.55 9.65
N ASP A 56 -8.29 -1.58 10.11
CA ASP A 56 -7.68 -2.77 10.72
C ASP A 56 -6.76 -3.50 9.73
N TRP A 57 -7.16 -3.56 8.45
CA TRP A 57 -6.33 -4.13 7.41
C TRP A 57 -5.03 -3.34 7.21
N LEU A 58 -5.09 -2.01 7.19
CA LEU A 58 -3.92 -1.14 7.06
C LEU A 58 -2.97 -1.28 8.26
N HIS A 59 -3.51 -1.32 9.48
CA HIS A 59 -2.72 -1.56 10.70
C HIS A 59 -2.03 -2.93 10.68
N SER A 60 -2.69 -3.95 10.13
CA SER A 60 -2.12 -5.29 9.97
C SER A 60 -1.08 -5.38 8.84
N ASN A 61 -1.10 -4.44 7.90
CA ASN A 61 -0.29 -4.46 6.68
C ASN A 61 0.62 -3.24 6.56
N THR A 62 1.27 -2.79 7.63
CA THR A 62 2.08 -1.56 7.62
C THR A 62 3.35 -1.62 6.76
N ARG A 63 3.93 -2.81 6.54
CA ARG A 63 5.24 -2.98 5.87
C ARG A 63 5.13 -3.62 4.49
N GLY A 64 6.21 -3.56 3.72
CA GLY A 64 6.29 -4.24 2.43
C GLY A 64 5.53 -3.51 1.32
N TRP A 65 5.48 -2.18 1.39
CA TRP A 65 4.91 -1.33 0.36
C TRP A 65 5.97 -0.91 -0.65
N MET A 66 5.56 -0.68 -1.88
CA MET A 66 6.42 -0.11 -2.91
C MET A 66 5.94 1.29 -3.23
N ARG A 67 6.86 2.21 -3.52
CA ARG A 67 6.47 3.52 -4.04
C ARG A 67 5.89 3.34 -5.43
N ASP A 68 4.74 3.96 -5.67
CA ASP A 68 4.03 3.87 -6.92
C ASP A 68 4.07 5.23 -7.64
N TRP A 69 4.54 5.20 -8.89
CA TRP A 69 4.71 6.37 -9.75
C TRP A 69 3.70 6.43 -10.90
N ASN A 70 2.78 5.46 -10.98
CA ASN A 70 1.84 5.35 -12.09
C ASN A 70 0.68 6.37 -11.98
N THR A 71 -0.19 6.39 -12.98
CA THR A 71 -1.42 7.19 -12.98
C THR A 71 -2.48 6.61 -12.04
N GLN A 72 -3.60 7.32 -11.89
CA GLN A 72 -4.72 6.98 -11.00
C GLN A 72 -5.26 5.56 -11.29
N ILE A 73 -5.52 4.80 -10.23
CA ILE A 73 -5.96 3.41 -10.31
C ILE A 73 -7.46 3.35 -10.11
N ALA A 74 -8.17 2.59 -10.94
CA ALA A 74 -9.59 2.35 -10.77
C ALA A 74 -9.83 1.28 -9.69
N GLY A 75 -10.72 1.56 -8.75
CA GLY A 75 -11.08 0.64 -7.67
C GLY A 75 -11.95 1.32 -6.60
N ALA A 76 -12.37 0.54 -5.61
CA ALA A 76 -13.06 1.03 -4.43
C ALA A 76 -12.14 2.00 -3.67
N THR A 77 -12.52 3.27 -3.63
CA THR A 77 -11.66 4.34 -3.10
C THR A 77 -12.25 4.94 -1.84
N TYR A 78 -11.50 4.83 -0.76
CA TYR A 78 -11.68 5.54 0.50
C TYR A 78 -10.88 6.83 0.40
N HIS A 79 -11.50 7.99 0.49
CA HIS A 79 -10.80 9.26 0.29
C HIS A 79 -11.11 10.28 1.38
N SER A 80 -10.13 11.10 1.70
CA SER A 80 -10.21 12.31 2.52
C SER A 80 -9.27 13.35 1.91
N SER A 81 -9.37 14.60 2.36
CA SER A 81 -8.56 15.71 1.85
C SER A 81 -7.03 15.49 1.89
N ALA A 82 -6.54 14.62 2.78
CA ALA A 82 -5.11 14.36 2.97
C ALA A 82 -4.70 12.89 2.88
N PHE A 83 -5.66 11.95 2.73
CA PHE A 83 -5.40 10.52 2.75
C PHE A 83 -6.37 9.79 1.81
N SER A 84 -5.89 8.83 1.03
CA SER A 84 -6.73 7.97 0.21
C SER A 84 -6.21 6.54 0.15
N VAL A 85 -7.14 5.60 0.09
CA VAL A 85 -6.89 4.18 -0.11
C VAL A 85 -7.71 3.73 -1.30
N THR A 86 -7.07 3.09 -2.27
CA THR A 86 -7.76 2.49 -3.41
C THR A 86 -7.51 0.98 -3.40
N VAL A 87 -8.60 0.22 -3.38
CA VAL A 87 -8.61 -1.23 -3.33
C VAL A 87 -9.05 -1.78 -4.69
N PHE A 88 -8.25 -2.68 -5.27
CA PHE A 88 -8.49 -3.28 -6.58
C PHE A 88 -7.96 -4.72 -6.61
N PRO A 89 -8.35 -5.57 -7.57
CA PRO A 89 -8.02 -6.99 -7.51
C PRO A 89 -6.51 -7.27 -7.35
N GLY A 90 -6.14 -7.89 -6.23
CA GLY A 90 -4.77 -8.32 -5.92
C GLY A 90 -3.83 -7.23 -5.42
N CYS A 91 -4.33 -6.01 -5.18
CA CYS A 91 -3.51 -4.87 -4.79
C CYS A 91 -4.28 -3.83 -3.96
N VAL A 92 -3.55 -3.17 -3.07
CA VAL A 92 -4.04 -1.99 -2.35
C VAL A 92 -3.07 -0.84 -2.60
N SER A 93 -3.60 0.34 -2.90
CA SER A 93 -2.82 1.57 -3.00
C SER A 93 -3.20 2.52 -1.87
N VAL A 94 -2.20 3.17 -1.28
CA VAL A 94 -2.36 4.19 -0.24
C VAL A 94 -1.66 5.44 -0.70
N SER A 95 -2.29 6.59 -0.55
CA SER A 95 -1.69 7.90 -0.78
C SER A 95 -1.99 8.81 0.39
N TYR A 96 -1.00 9.57 0.83
CA TYR A 96 -1.20 10.58 1.84
C TYR A 96 -0.32 11.81 1.60
N LYS A 97 -0.81 12.95 2.06
CA LYS A 97 -0.12 14.22 1.94
C LYS A 97 1.08 14.25 2.88
N THR A 98 2.21 14.66 2.33
CA THR A 98 3.47 14.95 3.02
C THR A 98 3.90 16.37 2.69
N ASP A 99 4.97 16.85 3.33
CA ASP A 99 5.57 18.16 3.01
C ASP A 99 6.00 18.28 1.54
N THR A 100 6.30 17.14 0.90
CA THR A 100 6.74 17.06 -0.51
C THR A 100 5.59 16.83 -1.50
N GLY A 101 4.33 16.84 -1.03
CA GLY A 101 3.15 16.54 -1.83
C GLY A 101 2.53 15.17 -1.49
N PHE A 102 1.73 14.62 -2.40
CA PHE A 102 1.05 13.35 -2.19
C PHE A 102 1.95 12.18 -2.61
N LEU A 103 2.48 11.46 -1.63
CA LEU A 103 3.22 10.22 -1.90
C LEU A 103 2.23 9.07 -2.03
N ARG A 104 2.44 8.23 -3.05
CA ARG A 104 1.66 7.04 -3.29
C ARG A 104 2.47 5.76 -3.10
N PHE A 105 1.84 4.80 -2.48
CA PHE A 105 2.36 3.50 -2.16
C PHE A 105 1.41 2.43 -2.68
N ILE A 106 1.95 1.30 -3.09
CA ILE A 106 1.20 0.14 -3.56
C ILE A 106 1.71 -1.12 -2.87
N LYS A 107 0.79 -2.00 -2.51
CA LYS A 107 1.07 -3.32 -1.98
C LYS A 107 0.32 -4.35 -2.81
N GLN A 108 1.07 -5.21 -3.48
CA GLN A 108 0.52 -6.37 -4.17
C GLN A 108 0.30 -7.49 -3.16
N ILE A 109 -0.96 -7.86 -2.96
CA ILE A 109 -1.37 -8.83 -1.95
C ILE A 109 -2.80 -9.30 -2.24
N ASN A 110 -3.05 -10.60 -2.04
CA ASN A 110 -4.42 -11.12 -2.08
C ASN A 110 -5.17 -10.66 -0.82
N HIS A 111 -6.36 -10.10 -1.00
CA HIS A 111 -7.20 -9.60 0.08
C HIS A 111 -8.67 -9.90 -0.22
N ASN A 112 -9.51 -9.87 0.82
CA ASN A 112 -10.95 -10.05 0.71
C ASN A 112 -11.73 -8.72 0.75
N LEU A 113 -11.01 -7.58 0.81
CA LEU A 113 -11.60 -6.24 0.80
C LEU A 113 -12.44 -6.00 -0.47
N SER A 114 -13.50 -5.19 -0.35
CA SER A 114 -14.31 -4.80 -1.50
C SER A 114 -13.49 -4.00 -2.52
N THR A 115 -13.56 -4.39 -3.79
CA THR A 115 -12.84 -3.74 -4.90
C THR A 115 -13.72 -2.82 -5.74
N SER A 116 -15.03 -2.83 -5.51
CA SER A 116 -15.98 -1.92 -6.14
C SER A 116 -17.03 -1.43 -5.14
N CYS A 117 -17.77 -0.40 -5.55
CA CYS A 117 -18.88 0.16 -4.79
C CYS A 117 -20.20 -0.57 -5.05
N ASP A 118 -20.18 -1.73 -5.70
CA ASP A 118 -21.38 -2.41 -6.20
C ASP A 118 -22.06 -3.30 -5.14
N LYS A 119 -21.88 -3.01 -3.85
CA LYS A 119 -22.56 -3.72 -2.77
C LYS A 119 -23.67 -2.87 -2.17
N LEU A 120 -24.85 -2.95 -2.79
CA LEU A 120 -26.20 -3.08 -2.21
C LEU A 120 -27.25 -2.64 -3.25
N GLU A 121 -27.58 -3.55 -4.17
CA GLU A 121 -28.98 -3.77 -4.57
C GLU A 121 -29.46 -5.06 -3.90
#